data_AF-A0A382PEJ6-F1
#
_entry.id   AF-A0A382PEJ6-F1
#
_cell.length_a   1.000
_cell.length_b   1.000
_cell.length_c   1.000
_cell.angle_alpha   90.00
_cell.angle_beta   90.00
_cell.angle_gamma   90.00
#
_symmetry.space_group_name_H-M   'P 1'
#
loop_
_entity.id
_entity.type
_entity.pdbx_description
1 polymer ?
#
loop_
_entity_poly.entity_id
_entity_poly.type
_entity_poly.pdbx_seq_one_letter_code
_entity_poly.pdbx_strand_id
1 'polypeptide(L)'
;MSVAACLLLGACAGISPAPRYTGVASTGSGQEEAVGPELATRQHARLQGGDRRLMKVIDSYIGVPYLWGGTTRQGMDCSALTRAVLREAYGVELPRTSRQMYQLGKPMDRQALRAGDLVFFRIDDSGPGISHV
;
A
#
# COMPACT_ATOMS: atom_id res chain seq x y z
N MET A 1 55.43 17.64 6.64
CA MET A 1 54.90 18.16 5.36
C MET A 1 54.06 17.04 4.76
N SER A 2 52.76 17.04 5.01
CA SER A 2 51.72 17.72 4.22
C SER A 2 51.43 17.01 2.90
N VAL A 3 50.47 16.09 2.94
CA VAL A 3 49.46 15.82 1.89
C VAL A 3 48.23 15.34 2.70
N ALA A 4 47.23 16.17 3.02
CA ALA A 4 46.09 16.57 2.17
C ALA A 4 45.43 15.36 1.50
N ALA A 5 44.12 15.19 1.34
CA ALA A 5 42.91 15.78 1.88
C ALA A 5 41.79 14.90 1.26
N CYS A 6 40.65 14.81 1.94
CA CYS A 6 39.33 14.54 1.37
C CYS A 6 39.18 13.42 0.33
N LEU A 7 38.68 12.26 0.74
CA LEU A 7 37.81 11.45 -0.12
C LEU A 7 36.60 10.91 0.66
N LEU A 8 35.49 11.63 0.46
CA LEU A 8 34.12 11.14 0.32
C LEU A 8 33.36 10.65 1.57
N LEU A 9 32.98 11.61 2.41
CA LEU A 9 31.65 11.59 3.04
C LEU A 9 30.62 12.00 1.97
N GLY A 10 29.67 11.12 1.64
CA GLY A 10 28.49 11.52 0.90
C GLY A 10 27.87 10.43 0.02
N ALA A 11 26.89 9.72 0.56
CA ALA A 11 25.67 9.34 -0.15
C ALA A 11 24.62 8.84 0.85
N CYS A 12 23.99 9.76 1.57
CA CYS A 12 22.63 9.56 2.02
C CYS A 12 21.72 9.75 0.81
N ALA A 13 21.37 8.69 0.10
CA ALA A 13 20.26 8.61 -0.86
C ALA A 13 20.24 7.17 -1.43
N GLY A 14 19.16 6.41 -1.47
CA GLY A 14 17.80 6.64 -1.03
C GLY A 14 17.17 5.26 -0.92
N ILE A 15 16.60 4.94 0.24
CA ILE A 15 15.71 3.79 0.35
C ILE A 15 14.42 4.22 -0.34
N SER A 16 14.28 3.79 -1.59
CA SER A 16 13.16 4.10 -2.46
C SER A 16 11.81 3.92 -1.74
N PRO A 17 10.88 4.90 -1.84
CA PRO A 17 9.54 4.72 -1.31
C PRO A 17 8.76 3.76 -2.23
N ALA A 18 8.57 2.53 -1.75
CA ALA A 18 7.57 1.57 -2.21
C ALA A 18 7.33 0.54 -1.07
N PRO A 19 6.11 0.01 -0.89
CA PRO A 19 5.09 -0.17 -1.93
C PRO A 19 3.99 0.91 -1.89
N ARG A 20 3.78 1.61 -3.00
CA ARG A 20 2.41 1.95 -3.38
C ARG A 20 1.91 0.73 -4.13
N TYR A 21 0.77 0.17 -3.73
CA TYR A 21 0.08 -0.90 -4.46
C TYR A 21 -0.51 -0.36 -5.78
N THR A 22 0.30 0.36 -6.56
CA THR A 22 -0.02 0.85 -7.89
C THR A 22 0.70 -0.05 -8.88
N GLY A 23 0.03 -1.11 -9.32
CA GLY A 23 0.44 -1.81 -10.53
C GLY A 23 0.26 -0.88 -11.72
N VAL A 24 1.32 -0.18 -12.13
CA VAL A 24 1.50 0.25 -13.52
C VAL A 24 2.96 0.05 -13.86
N ALA A 25 3.22 -1.00 -14.64
CA ALA A 25 4.40 -1.07 -15.47
C ALA A 25 4.33 0.11 -16.44
N SER A 26 5.23 1.08 -16.30
CA SER A 26 5.58 2.00 -17.37
C SER A 26 7.10 2.08 -17.42
N THR A 27 7.66 1.23 -18.28
CA THR A 27 9.01 1.33 -18.81
C THR A 27 9.16 2.70 -19.47
N GLY A 28 10.11 3.51 -19.03
CA GLY A 28 10.38 4.82 -19.61
C GLY A 28 11.45 5.56 -18.83
N SER A 29 12.68 5.48 -19.31
CA SER A 29 13.87 6.17 -18.84
C SER A 29 13.80 7.68 -19.05
N GLY A 30 14.24 8.46 -18.05
CA GLY A 30 14.88 9.76 -18.27
C GLY A 30 14.09 11.01 -17.91
N GLN A 31 14.80 11.87 -17.16
CA GLN A 31 14.69 13.34 -17.03
C GLN A 31 13.85 13.91 -15.89
N GLU A 32 14.57 14.14 -14.78
CA GLU A 32 14.31 15.22 -13.81
C GLU A 32 14.36 16.57 -14.53
N GLU A 33 13.21 17.22 -14.71
CA GLU A 33 13.13 18.64 -15.00
C GLU A 33 11.83 19.21 -14.40
N ALA A 34 11.89 20.44 -13.89
CA ALA A 34 10.93 21.06 -12.96
C ALA A 34 9.44 20.84 -13.31
N VAL A 35 8.81 19.86 -12.66
CA VAL A 35 7.40 19.55 -12.88
C VAL A 35 6.53 20.24 -11.82
N GLY A 36 5.92 21.37 -12.20
CA GLY A 36 5.14 22.23 -11.33
C GLY A 36 3.79 21.66 -10.83
N PRO A 37 2.88 22.53 -10.32
CA PRO A 37 1.62 22.15 -9.65
C PRO A 37 0.64 21.33 -10.51
N GLU A 38 0.85 21.28 -11.83
CA GLU A 38 0.01 20.53 -12.76
C GLU A 38 0.20 19.01 -12.64
N LEU A 39 1.41 18.50 -12.36
CA LEU A 39 1.60 17.05 -12.16
C LEU A 39 1.05 16.59 -10.82
N ALA A 40 1.18 17.41 -9.78
CA ALA A 40 0.55 17.17 -8.49
C ALA A 40 -0.98 17.16 -8.62
N THR A 41 -1.55 18.05 -9.44
CA THR A 41 -2.99 18.08 -9.74
C THR A 41 -3.44 16.86 -10.54
N ARG A 42 -2.65 16.42 -11.54
CA ARG A 42 -2.93 15.18 -12.30
C ARG A 42 -2.78 13.92 -11.46
N GLN A 43 -1.80 13.88 -10.57
CA GLN A 43 -1.66 12.81 -9.57
C GLN A 43 -2.84 12.83 -8.59
N HIS A 44 -3.25 13.99 -8.06
CA HIS A 44 -4.42 14.09 -7.20
C HIS A 44 -5.72 13.69 -7.93
N ALA A 45 -5.94 14.11 -9.18
CA ALA A 45 -7.11 13.69 -9.96
C ALA A 45 -7.09 12.18 -10.26
N ARG A 46 -5.91 11.60 -10.52
CA ARG A 46 -5.73 10.15 -10.69
C ARG A 46 -5.93 9.38 -9.38
N LEU A 47 -5.48 9.93 -8.25
CA LEU A 47 -5.69 9.39 -6.91
C LEU A 47 -7.18 9.46 -6.53
N GLN A 48 -7.86 10.58 -6.77
CA GLN A 48 -9.31 10.68 -6.59
C GLN A 48 -10.11 9.73 -7.50
N GLY A 49 -9.63 9.48 -8.72
CA GLY A 49 -10.17 8.44 -9.58
C GLY A 49 -9.96 7.03 -9.03
N GLY A 50 -8.81 6.78 -8.40
CA GLY A 50 -8.47 5.54 -7.70
C GLY A 50 -9.30 5.30 -6.44
N ASP A 51 -9.55 6.36 -5.67
CA ASP A 51 -10.39 6.34 -4.47
C ASP A 51 -11.84 6.02 -4.85
N ARG A 52 -12.38 6.64 -5.91
CA ARG A 52 -13.75 6.34 -6.37
C ARG A 52 -13.92 4.89 -6.82
N ARG A 53 -12.93 4.32 -7.50
CA ARG A 53 -12.97 2.90 -7.90
C ARG A 53 -12.89 1.99 -6.66
N LEU A 54 -11.99 2.30 -5.73
CA LEU A 54 -11.86 1.57 -4.47
C LEU A 54 -13.17 1.56 -3.69
N MET A 55 -13.79 2.73 -3.50
CA MET A 55 -15.07 2.85 -2.80
C MET A 55 -16.16 2.04 -3.49
N LYS A 56 -16.29 2.11 -4.82
CA LYS A 56 -17.26 1.30 -5.57
C LYS A 56 -17.06 -0.21 -5.36
N VAL A 57 -15.81 -0.66 -5.31
CA VAL A 57 -15.49 -2.07 -5.03
C VAL A 57 -15.89 -2.42 -3.60
N ILE A 58 -15.47 -1.62 -2.60
CA ILE A 58 -15.81 -1.80 -1.18
C ILE A 58 -17.33 -1.88 -0.99
N ASP A 59 -18.09 -0.96 -1.59
CA ASP A 59 -19.55 -0.91 -1.51
C ASP A 59 -20.18 -2.22 -1.97
N SER A 60 -19.59 -2.89 -2.97
CA SER A 60 -20.08 -4.19 -3.45
C SER A 60 -19.93 -5.33 -2.45
N TYR A 61 -19.06 -5.20 -1.45
CA TYR A 61 -18.85 -6.21 -0.40
C TYR A 61 -19.63 -5.89 0.89
N ILE A 62 -20.29 -4.74 0.98
CA ILE A 62 -21.16 -4.41 2.12
C ILE A 62 -22.27 -5.48 2.23
N GLY A 63 -22.42 -6.04 3.43
CA GLY A 63 -23.40 -7.08 3.72
C GLY A 63 -22.89 -8.52 3.53
N VAL A 64 -21.68 -8.73 3.02
CA VAL A 64 -21.05 -10.06 3.04
C VAL A 64 -20.77 -10.43 4.51
N PRO A 65 -21.28 -11.58 5.01
CA PRO A 65 -21.09 -11.95 6.41
C PRO A 65 -19.63 -12.31 6.69
N TYR A 66 -19.23 -12.12 7.94
CA TYR A 66 -17.92 -12.59 8.40
C TYR A 66 -17.92 -14.12 8.53
N LEU A 67 -16.90 -14.77 8.01
CA LEU A 67 -16.66 -16.21 8.20
C LEU A 67 -15.16 -16.45 8.34
N TRP A 68 -14.73 -17.00 9.48
CA TRP A 68 -13.33 -17.35 9.72
C TRP A 68 -12.81 -18.31 8.65
N GLY A 69 -11.72 -17.94 7.96
CA GLY A 69 -11.16 -18.73 6.85
C GLY A 69 -11.94 -18.60 5.54
N GLY A 70 -13.11 -17.96 5.55
CA GLY A 70 -13.97 -17.76 4.37
C GLY A 70 -13.32 -16.87 3.32
N THR A 71 -13.59 -17.17 2.04
CA THR A 71 -12.98 -16.51 0.88
C THR A 71 -13.97 -16.15 -0.23
N THR A 72 -15.28 -16.33 0.01
CA THR A 72 -16.33 -16.16 -1.00
C THR A 72 -17.37 -15.16 -0.53
N ARG A 73 -18.23 -14.67 -1.44
CA ARG A 73 -19.32 -13.74 -1.08
C ARG A 73 -20.38 -14.32 -0.13
N GLN A 74 -20.34 -15.62 0.18
CA GLN A 74 -21.17 -16.25 1.21
C GLN A 74 -20.58 -16.10 2.63
N GLY A 75 -19.32 -15.69 2.73
CA GLY A 75 -18.62 -15.52 3.99
C GLY A 75 -17.13 -15.24 3.78
N MET A 76 -16.62 -14.15 4.34
CA MET A 76 -15.21 -13.76 4.21
C MET A 76 -14.60 -13.38 5.57
N ASP A 77 -13.32 -13.68 5.75
CA ASP A 77 -12.54 -13.08 6.83
C ASP A 77 -11.88 -11.76 6.41
N CYS A 78 -11.32 -11.06 7.40
CA CYS A 78 -10.64 -9.76 7.24
C CYS A 78 -9.62 -9.74 6.09
N SER A 79 -8.72 -10.73 6.09
CA SER A 79 -7.68 -10.83 5.08
C SER A 79 -8.24 -11.24 3.71
N ALA A 80 -9.24 -12.10 3.64
CA ALA A 80 -9.87 -12.46 2.37
C ALA A 80 -10.57 -11.27 1.71
N LEU A 81 -11.30 -10.46 2.49
CA LEU A 81 -11.93 -9.23 2.02
C LEU A 81 -10.87 -8.25 1.48
N THR A 82 -9.83 -7.99 2.26
CA THR A 82 -8.73 -7.09 1.88
C THR A 82 -8.08 -7.49 0.55
N ARG A 83 -7.79 -8.79 0.36
CA ARG A 83 -7.25 -9.33 -0.90
C ARG A 83 -8.20 -9.08 -2.06
N ALA A 84 -9.48 -9.38 -1.88
CA ALA A 84 -10.47 -9.26 -2.95
C ALA A 84 -10.64 -7.81 -3.39
N VAL A 85 -10.75 -6.89 -2.43
CA VAL A 85 -10.89 -5.45 -2.69
C VAL A 85 -9.67 -4.90 -3.42
N LEU A 86 -8.45 -5.14 -2.93
CA LEU A 86 -7.24 -4.59 -3.58
C LEU A 86 -6.95 -5.24 -4.94
N ARG A 87 -7.25 -6.53 -5.11
CA ARG A 87 -7.16 -7.19 -6.42
C ARG A 87 -8.13 -6.58 -7.42
N GLU A 88 -9.38 -6.35 -7.03
CA GLU A 88 -10.41 -5.83 -7.93
C GLU A 88 -10.27 -4.32 -8.21
N ALA A 89 -9.89 -3.54 -7.19
CA ALA A 89 -9.69 -2.10 -7.33
C ALA A 89 -8.39 -1.75 -8.05
N TYR A 90 -7.28 -2.46 -7.74
CA TYR A 90 -5.93 -2.07 -8.15
C TYR A 90 -5.13 -3.16 -8.86
N GLY A 91 -5.65 -4.38 -9.01
CA GLY A 91 -4.92 -5.50 -9.62
C GLY A 91 -3.79 -6.03 -8.74
N VAL A 92 -3.85 -5.79 -7.44
CA VAL A 92 -2.78 -6.11 -6.49
C VAL A 92 -3.05 -7.45 -5.83
N GLU A 93 -2.10 -8.36 -5.96
CA GLU A 93 -2.15 -9.66 -5.31
C GLU A 93 -1.48 -9.60 -3.94
N LEU A 94 -2.27 -9.85 -2.90
CA LEU A 94 -1.81 -9.96 -1.53
C LEU A 94 -1.76 -11.43 -1.08
N PRO A 95 -0.90 -11.79 -0.11
CA PRO A 95 -0.87 -13.13 0.48
C PRO A 95 -2.15 -13.41 1.29
N ARG A 96 -2.40 -14.68 1.65
CA ARG A 96 -3.69 -15.10 2.26
C ARG A 96 -3.95 -14.51 3.63
N THR A 97 -2.91 -14.35 4.44
CA THR A 97 -3.06 -14.02 5.86
C THR A 97 -2.66 -12.57 6.14
N SER A 98 -3.33 -11.94 7.10
CA SER A 98 -3.01 -10.58 7.57
C SER A 98 -1.55 -10.47 8.03
N ARG A 99 -1.01 -11.52 8.69
CA ARG A 99 0.39 -11.57 9.14
C ARG A 99 1.39 -11.49 7.98
N GLN A 100 1.13 -12.22 6.90
CA GLN A 100 1.98 -12.16 5.71
C GLN A 100 1.87 -10.79 5.02
N MET A 101 0.67 -10.20 4.97
CA MET A 101 0.50 -8.85 4.41
C MET A 101 1.30 -7.81 5.19
N TYR A 102 1.25 -7.88 6.53
CA TYR A 102 2.01 -7.00 7.41
C TYR A 102 3.53 -7.09 7.16
N GLN A 103 4.04 -8.30 6.89
CA GLN A 103 5.46 -8.52 6.60
C GLN A 103 5.91 -7.96 5.24
N LEU A 104 5.00 -7.73 4.29
CA LEU A 104 5.33 -7.14 2.99
C LEU A 104 5.42 -5.61 3.02
N GLY A 105 4.74 -4.98 3.98
CA GLY A 105 4.64 -3.53 4.08
C GLY A 105 5.82 -2.86 4.79
N LYS A 106 5.94 -1.54 4.60
CA LYS A 106 6.78 -0.68 5.44
C LYS A 106 5.87 0.13 6.38
N PRO A 107 6.24 0.34 7.64
CA PRO A 107 5.51 1.23 8.53
C PRO A 107 5.38 2.64 7.93
N MET A 108 4.22 3.26 8.10
CA MET A 108 3.96 4.63 7.69
C MET A 108 3.42 5.45 8.86
N ASP A 109 3.77 6.73 8.88
CA ASP A 109 3.21 7.69 9.83
C ASP A 109 1.71 7.84 9.61
N ARG A 110 0.95 7.97 10.70
CA ARG A 110 -0.52 8.08 10.63
C ARG A 110 -0.98 9.27 9.78
N GLN A 111 -0.22 10.36 9.79
CA GLN A 111 -0.50 11.58 9.03
C GLN A 111 -0.25 11.40 7.52
N ALA A 112 0.48 10.36 7.13
CA ALA A 112 0.78 10.05 5.74
C ALA A 112 -0.20 9.04 5.12
N LEU A 113 -1.10 8.46 5.91
CA LEU A 113 -2.08 7.47 5.44
C LEU A 113 -3.02 8.05 4.39
N ARG A 114 -3.31 7.23 3.38
CA ARG A 114 -4.22 7.53 2.27
C ARG A 114 -5.19 6.37 2.09
N ALA A 115 -6.26 6.61 1.34
CA ALA A 115 -7.18 5.54 0.95
C ALA A 115 -6.43 4.43 0.21
N GLY A 116 -6.71 3.19 0.58
CA GLY A 116 -6.02 2.00 0.05
C GLY A 116 -4.81 1.52 0.87
N ASP A 117 -4.32 2.32 1.84
CA ASP A 117 -3.34 1.84 2.81
C ASP A 117 -3.97 0.85 3.79
N LEU A 118 -3.21 -0.18 4.18
CA LEU A 118 -3.67 -1.21 5.09
C LEU A 118 -3.29 -0.87 6.53
N VAL A 119 -4.25 -1.00 7.45
CA VAL A 119 -4.05 -0.80 8.87
C VAL A 119 -4.16 -2.15 9.56
N PHE A 120 -3.20 -2.48 10.40
CA PHE A 120 -3.16 -3.78 11.06
C PHE A 120 -3.42 -3.61 12.56
N PHE A 121 -4.18 -4.54 13.12
CA PHE A 121 -4.56 -4.53 14.52
C PHE A 121 -4.23 -5.85 15.20
N ARG A 122 -4.12 -5.78 16.52
CA ARG A 122 -4.13 -6.93 17.41
C ARG A 122 -5.41 -6.84 18.24
N ILE A 123 -6.36 -7.73 17.97
CA ILE A 123 -7.70 -7.72 18.57
C ILE A 123 -7.95 -8.90 19.51
N ASP A 124 -7.00 -9.84 19.56
CA ASP A 124 -7.04 -11.00 20.45
C ASP A 124 -5.65 -11.25 21.04
N ASP A 125 -5.61 -12.07 22.10
CA ASP A 125 -4.40 -12.45 22.81
C ASP A 125 -3.90 -13.85 22.40
N SER A 126 -4.25 -14.32 21.19
CA SER A 126 -3.85 -15.65 20.70
C SER A 126 -2.36 -15.79 20.42
N GLY A 127 -1.58 -14.72 20.60
CA GLY A 127 -0.13 -14.73 20.54
C GLY A 127 0.46 -13.36 20.23
N PRO A 128 1.80 -13.27 20.12
CA PRO A 128 2.46 -12.07 19.67
C PRO A 128 2.14 -11.78 18.19
N GLY A 129 2.00 -10.50 17.85
CA GLY A 129 1.84 -10.03 16.47
C GLY A 129 0.44 -9.53 16.13
N ILE A 130 0.18 -9.31 14.85
CA ILE A 130 -1.10 -8.80 14.35
C ILE A 130 -2.10 -9.96 14.18
N SER A 131 -3.38 -9.68 14.41
CA SER A 131 -4.47 -10.65 14.23
C SER A 131 -5.58 -10.16 13.30
N HIS A 132 -5.57 -8.87 12.92
CA HIS A 132 -6.57 -8.29 12.02
C HIS A 132 -5.92 -7.29 11.05
N VAL A 133 -6.60 -7.08 9.91
CA VAL A 133 -6.30 -6.09 8.88
C VAL A 133 -7.62 -5.51 8.37
#